data_AF-A0A5D3K4S3-F1
#
_entry.id   AF-A0A5D3K4S3-F1
#
_cell.length_a   1.000
_cell.length_b   1.000
_cell.length_c   1.000
_cell.angle_alpha   90.00
_cell.angle_beta   90.00
_cell.angle_gamma   90.00
#
_symmetry.space_group_name_H-M   'P 1'
#
loop_
_entity.id
_entity.type
_entity.pdbx_description
1 polymer ?
#
loop_
_entity_poly.entity_id
_entity_poly.type
_entity_poly.pdbx_seq_one_letter_code
_entity_poly.pdbx_strand_id
1 'polypeptide(L)'
;MRVSILGAGSAACGAAAYLSTAGHAPMLWSPSGRSTAALAAGKPLQATMAIETSFHPRIAGGAAEAIADADVVMLAMPGYAHKMALDAAAQHLRDGQPIIISSHASFGALYLSRQLAARGVSSPIINWGTTLTTGRKTSPTEVAVNSVRSKIDLATVPQGGSTEGLALCTALFGDRFVEREGLLAIALSNLNPQNHLAIALFNLTRMERGERWGQAENVTPAVGRVMEALDAERLAIAEAFGVSVRTIHEHYAYSYQLPVASIAEMNAELHNRGRGGFGPATLDSRYVLEDVPFGLLPTVLLGQFVGRPATLHEAGMTMLSAAYGRDFAGDNDLLPALGFEQMTREELQARAREGY
;
A
#
# COMPACT_ATOMS: atom_id res chain seq x y z
N MET A 1 7.49 20.78 9.59
CA MET A 1 7.96 19.45 10.03
C MET A 1 8.95 18.89 9.01
N ARG A 2 9.98 18.21 9.49
CA ARG A 2 10.96 17.42 8.73
C ARG A 2 10.40 16.02 8.54
N VAL A 3 10.09 15.64 7.31
CA VAL A 3 9.51 14.33 6.99
C VAL A 3 10.51 13.52 6.19
N SER A 4 10.95 12.39 6.72
CA SER A 4 11.85 11.48 6.00
C SER A 4 11.06 10.38 5.32
N ILE A 5 11.22 10.25 4.02
CA ILE A 5 10.51 9.27 3.21
C ILE A 5 11.51 8.18 2.81
N LEU A 6 11.29 6.98 3.34
CA LEU A 6 11.98 5.78 2.92
C LEU A 6 11.35 5.34 1.60
N GLY A 7 12.04 5.63 0.49
CA GLY A 7 11.57 5.43 -0.86
C GLY A 7 11.90 6.60 -1.79
N ALA A 8 12.01 6.32 -3.09
CA ALA A 8 12.24 7.33 -4.14
C ALA A 8 11.55 6.98 -5.47
N GLY A 9 10.51 6.12 -5.39
CA GLY A 9 9.63 5.77 -6.50
C GLY A 9 8.47 6.77 -6.64
N SER A 10 7.50 6.45 -7.51
CA SER A 10 6.37 7.35 -7.82
C SER A 10 5.61 7.83 -6.60
N ALA A 11 5.26 6.92 -5.67
CA ALA A 11 4.50 7.27 -4.46
C ALA A 11 5.32 8.16 -3.51
N ALA A 12 6.61 7.86 -3.31
CA ALA A 12 7.51 8.65 -2.48
C ALA A 12 7.73 10.06 -3.05
N CYS A 13 7.99 10.17 -4.36
CA CYS A 13 8.16 11.47 -5.02
C CYS A 13 6.86 12.30 -5.02
N GLY A 14 5.71 11.67 -5.24
CA GLY A 14 4.40 12.33 -5.14
C GLY A 14 4.10 12.82 -3.73
N ALA A 15 4.38 12.02 -2.70
CA ALA A 15 4.27 12.42 -1.30
C ALA A 15 5.24 13.57 -0.95
N ALA A 16 6.48 13.53 -1.43
CA ALA A 16 7.44 14.61 -1.23
C ALA A 16 6.97 15.92 -1.88
N ALA A 17 6.42 15.86 -3.09
CA ALA A 17 5.84 17.02 -3.77
C ALA A 17 4.68 17.61 -2.97
N TYR A 18 3.77 16.76 -2.50
CA TYR A 18 2.67 17.19 -1.63
C TYR A 18 3.20 17.90 -0.38
N LEU A 19 4.10 17.25 0.35
CA LEU A 19 4.68 17.78 1.59
C LEU A 19 5.38 19.12 1.38
N SER A 20 6.10 19.28 0.27
CA SER A 20 6.75 20.55 -0.09
C SER A 20 5.70 21.66 -0.28
N THR A 21 4.61 21.39 -1.00
CA THR A 21 3.54 22.38 -1.20
C THR A 21 2.79 22.73 0.09
N ALA A 22 2.74 21.80 1.05
CA ALA A 22 2.16 22.01 2.37
C ALA A 22 3.14 22.68 3.36
N GLY A 23 4.32 23.12 2.93
CA GLY A 23 5.29 23.82 3.79
C GLY A 23 6.10 22.92 4.72
N HIS A 24 6.13 21.61 4.47
CA HIS A 24 7.00 20.66 5.17
C HIS A 24 8.32 20.46 4.42
N ALA A 25 9.32 19.89 5.12
CA ALA A 25 10.66 19.68 4.59
C ALA A 25 10.92 18.18 4.31
N PRO A 26 10.55 17.68 3.11
CA PRO A 26 10.75 16.28 2.76
C PRO A 26 12.23 15.94 2.57
N MET A 27 12.58 14.74 3.00
CA MET A 27 13.85 14.07 2.72
C MET A 27 13.56 12.73 2.05
N LEU A 28 14.30 12.36 1.00
CA LEU A 28 14.18 11.05 0.36
C LEU A 28 15.37 10.18 0.71
N TRP A 29 15.12 8.90 0.94
CA TRP A 29 16.15 7.87 1.04
C TRP A 29 15.85 6.75 0.05
N SER A 30 16.91 6.23 -0.59
CA SER A 30 16.82 4.99 -1.36
C SER A 30 17.96 4.05 -0.95
N PRO A 31 17.70 2.73 -0.79
CA PRO A 31 18.70 1.80 -0.26
C PRO A 31 20.03 1.78 -1.04
N SER A 32 19.95 1.87 -2.37
CA SER A 32 21.15 1.86 -3.24
C SER A 32 21.66 3.25 -3.60
N GLY A 33 20.97 4.33 -3.22
CA GLY A 33 21.24 5.70 -3.68
C GLY A 33 21.00 5.96 -5.17
N ARG A 34 20.91 4.91 -6.02
CA ARG A 34 20.83 5.06 -7.49
C ARG A 34 19.60 5.85 -7.95
N SER A 35 18.44 5.64 -7.33
CA SER A 35 17.20 6.32 -7.73
C SER A 35 17.11 7.78 -7.27
N THR A 36 18.00 8.21 -6.38
CA THR A 36 18.11 9.58 -5.86
C THR A 36 19.38 10.30 -6.32
N ALA A 37 20.28 9.65 -7.07
CA ALA A 37 21.59 10.19 -7.45
C ALA A 37 21.52 11.57 -8.13
N ALA A 38 20.59 11.75 -9.07
CA ALA A 38 20.41 13.02 -9.77
C ALA A 38 19.92 14.14 -8.83
N LEU A 39 19.07 13.82 -7.86
CA LEU A 39 18.57 14.76 -6.86
C LEU A 39 19.68 15.13 -5.86
N ALA A 40 20.49 14.14 -5.44
CA ALA A 40 21.64 14.36 -4.58
C ALA A 40 22.71 15.26 -5.23
N ALA A 41 22.83 15.21 -6.56
CA ALA A 41 23.67 16.09 -7.36
C ALA A 41 23.09 17.52 -7.52
N GLY A 42 22.00 17.86 -6.82
CA GLY A 42 21.43 19.20 -6.80
C GLY A 42 20.39 19.48 -7.88
N LYS A 43 19.90 18.45 -8.61
CA LYS A 43 18.74 18.66 -9.50
C LYS A 43 17.45 18.76 -8.69
N PRO A 44 16.50 19.63 -9.08
CA PRO A 44 15.19 19.67 -8.42
C PRO A 44 14.36 18.43 -8.77
N LEU A 45 13.47 18.05 -7.86
CA LEU A 45 12.34 17.17 -8.16
C LEU A 45 11.21 18.03 -8.73
N GLN A 46 10.76 17.69 -9.93
CA GLN A 46 9.63 18.33 -10.58
C GLN A 46 8.39 17.42 -10.49
N ALA A 47 7.29 17.97 -10.01
CA ALA A 47 5.98 17.33 -10.02
C ALA A 47 5.05 18.04 -10.99
N THR A 48 4.26 17.27 -11.74
CA THR A 48 3.30 17.78 -12.72
C THR A 48 1.91 17.17 -12.51
N MET A 49 0.91 17.73 -13.21
CA MET A 49 -0.51 17.34 -13.16
C MET A 49 -1.22 17.77 -11.87
N ALA A 50 -1.72 16.84 -11.04
CA ALA A 50 -2.53 17.19 -9.87
C ALA A 50 -1.74 17.95 -8.78
N ILE A 51 -0.41 17.91 -8.84
CA ILE A 51 0.50 18.72 -8.03
C ILE A 51 1.54 19.30 -8.97
N GLU A 52 1.62 20.63 -9.07
CA GLU A 52 2.61 21.33 -9.87
C GLU A 52 3.60 22.06 -8.96
N THR A 53 4.83 21.56 -8.87
CA THR A 53 5.89 22.17 -8.06
C THR A 53 7.28 21.74 -8.52
N SER A 54 8.28 22.55 -8.21
CA SER A 54 9.70 22.24 -8.43
C SER A 54 10.48 22.65 -7.18
N PHE A 55 11.17 21.69 -6.57
CA PHE A 55 11.86 21.90 -5.29
C PHE A 55 13.05 20.96 -5.14
N HIS A 56 13.93 21.25 -4.19
CA HIS A 56 15.10 20.42 -3.89
C HIS A 56 14.84 19.64 -2.59
N PRO A 57 14.40 18.36 -2.66
CA PRO A 57 14.29 17.54 -1.45
C PRO A 57 15.68 17.32 -0.84
N ARG A 58 15.75 17.18 0.48
CA ARG A 58 16.96 16.64 1.11
C ARG A 58 17.13 15.18 0.68
N ILE A 59 18.36 14.71 0.50
CA ILE A 59 18.64 13.32 0.14
C ILE A 59 19.55 12.72 1.18
N ALA A 60 19.11 11.65 1.83
CA ALA A 60 19.93 10.94 2.81
C ALA A 60 20.88 9.96 2.12
N GLY A 61 22.15 9.94 2.55
CA GLY A 61 23.17 8.99 2.13
C GLY A 61 23.02 7.61 2.78
N GLY A 62 22.23 7.48 3.84
CA GLY A 62 21.96 6.22 4.52
C GLY A 62 20.75 6.29 5.46
N ALA A 63 20.30 5.14 5.96
CA ALA A 63 19.12 5.06 6.82
C ALA A 63 19.31 5.80 8.15
N ALA A 64 20.51 5.78 8.73
CA ALA A 64 20.84 6.53 9.94
C ALA A 64 20.60 8.05 9.75
N GLU A 65 21.15 8.61 8.66
CA GLU A 65 20.97 10.03 8.31
C GLU A 65 19.49 10.34 8.01
N ALA A 66 18.80 9.43 7.31
CA ALA A 66 17.40 9.60 6.99
C ALA A 66 16.53 9.76 8.25
N ILE A 67 16.89 9.13 9.37
CA ILE A 67 16.01 9.01 10.54
C ILE A 67 16.41 9.96 11.68
N ALA A 68 17.71 10.21 11.86
CA ALA A 68 18.25 10.95 13.00
C ALA A 68 17.55 12.31 13.23
N ASP A 69 17.21 13.00 12.15
CA ASP A 69 16.64 14.35 12.15
C ASP A 69 15.21 14.42 11.58
N ALA A 70 14.51 13.29 11.53
CA ALA A 70 13.12 13.27 11.08
C ALA A 70 12.19 13.57 12.27
N ASP A 71 11.23 14.48 12.08
CA ASP A 71 10.11 14.61 13.03
C ASP A 71 9.13 13.42 12.82
N VAL A 72 9.01 12.95 11.57
CA VAL A 72 8.22 11.78 11.17
C VAL A 72 8.95 11.01 10.08
N VAL A 73 8.93 9.67 10.17
CA VAL A 73 9.40 8.78 9.11
C VAL A 73 8.21 8.26 8.32
N MET A 74 8.33 8.11 7.00
CA MET A 74 7.29 7.60 6.13
C MET A 74 7.86 6.52 5.21
N LEU A 75 7.38 5.29 5.31
CA LEU A 75 7.68 4.23 4.35
C LEU A 75 6.76 4.38 3.13
N ALA A 76 7.35 4.60 1.96
CA ALA A 76 6.66 4.73 0.68
C ALA A 76 7.38 3.87 -0.39
N MET A 77 7.42 2.57 -0.13
CA MET A 77 8.03 1.56 -0.98
C MET A 77 7.01 0.46 -1.32
N PRO A 78 7.24 -0.34 -2.37
CA PRO A 78 6.42 -1.52 -2.64
C PRO A 78 6.60 -2.59 -1.57
N GLY A 79 5.61 -3.48 -1.42
CA GLY A 79 5.57 -4.54 -0.40
C GLY A 79 6.84 -5.40 -0.33
N TYR A 80 7.41 -5.79 -1.48
CA TYR A 80 8.65 -6.56 -1.55
C TYR A 80 9.91 -5.84 -1.04
N ALA A 81 9.82 -4.55 -0.74
CA ALA A 81 10.91 -3.77 -0.16
C ALA A 81 10.62 -3.33 1.29
N HIS A 82 9.45 -3.66 1.83
CA HIS A 82 9.07 -3.27 3.19
C HIS A 82 10.03 -3.84 4.21
N LYS A 83 10.29 -5.15 4.23
CA LYS A 83 11.15 -5.75 5.27
C LYS A 83 12.52 -5.10 5.35
N MET A 84 13.21 -4.96 4.22
CA MET A 84 14.52 -4.29 4.13
C MET A 84 14.46 -2.85 4.68
N ALA A 85 13.44 -2.07 4.28
CA ALA A 85 13.33 -0.68 4.75
C ALA A 85 12.98 -0.60 6.24
N LEU A 86 12.14 -1.52 6.73
CA LEU A 86 11.77 -1.61 8.15
C LEU A 86 12.94 -2.07 9.00
N ASP A 87 13.78 -3.01 8.52
CA ASP A 87 15.01 -3.42 9.20
C ASP A 87 15.98 -2.24 9.33
N ALA A 88 16.16 -1.47 8.26
CA ALA A 88 16.99 -0.27 8.29
C ALA A 88 16.41 0.81 9.22
N ALA A 89 15.07 0.96 9.24
CA ALA A 89 14.42 1.92 10.11
C ALA A 89 14.50 1.54 11.59
N ALA A 90 14.28 0.27 11.89
CA ALA A 90 14.26 -0.27 13.24
C ALA A 90 15.59 -0.11 13.97
N GLN A 91 16.71 0.11 13.28
CA GLN A 91 18.02 0.34 13.91
C GLN A 91 18.19 1.77 14.44
N HIS A 92 17.44 2.73 13.90
CA HIS A 92 17.70 4.16 14.10
C HIS A 92 16.51 4.94 14.64
N LEU A 93 15.30 4.39 14.58
CA LEU A 93 14.11 5.00 15.19
C LEU A 93 14.33 5.23 16.69
N ARG A 94 13.93 6.42 17.13
CA ARG A 94 13.96 6.88 18.52
C ARG A 94 12.64 6.58 19.20
N ASP A 95 12.67 6.48 20.52
CA ASP A 95 11.46 6.36 21.33
C ASP A 95 10.49 7.53 21.05
N GLY A 96 9.22 7.20 20.88
CA GLY A 96 8.15 8.13 20.51
C GLY A 96 8.16 8.64 19.07
N GLN A 97 9.18 8.35 18.24
CA GLN A 97 9.27 8.87 16.88
C GLN A 97 8.23 8.22 15.95
N PRO A 98 7.24 8.98 15.42
CA PRO A 98 6.18 8.40 14.61
C PRO A 98 6.71 7.91 13.26
N ILE A 99 6.14 6.78 12.81
CA ILE A 99 6.36 6.25 11.48
C ILE A 99 5.03 5.97 10.77
N ILE A 100 4.94 6.41 9.53
CA ILE A 100 3.80 6.18 8.64
C ILE A 100 4.17 5.07 7.65
N ILE A 101 3.35 4.02 7.54
CA ILE A 101 3.43 3.02 6.47
C ILE A 101 2.37 3.37 5.42
N SER A 102 2.82 3.97 4.31
CA SER A 102 1.95 4.40 3.21
C SER A 102 1.65 3.22 2.28
N SER A 103 0.44 2.64 2.44
CA SER A 103 0.02 1.35 1.86
C SER A 103 0.59 0.17 2.63
N HIS A 104 0.00 -0.11 3.79
CA HIS A 104 0.32 -1.25 4.61
C HIS A 104 0.15 -2.57 3.84
N ALA A 105 1.14 -3.45 3.97
CA ALA A 105 1.18 -4.76 3.33
C ALA A 105 1.79 -5.78 4.30
N SER A 106 1.25 -7.01 4.30
CA SER A 106 1.79 -8.18 5.03
C SER A 106 2.17 -7.93 6.49
N PHE A 107 1.34 -7.18 7.23
CA PHE A 107 1.56 -6.90 8.65
C PHE A 107 2.94 -6.28 8.95
N GLY A 108 3.48 -5.49 8.02
CA GLY A 108 4.76 -4.79 8.20
C GLY A 108 4.79 -3.92 9.46
N ALA A 109 3.65 -3.40 9.93
CA ALA A 109 3.55 -2.72 11.21
C ALA A 109 3.94 -3.61 12.40
N LEU A 110 3.46 -4.86 12.41
CA LEU A 110 3.79 -5.83 13.47
C LEU A 110 5.24 -6.26 13.39
N TYR A 111 5.76 -6.39 12.16
CA TYR A 111 7.17 -6.69 11.97
C TYR A 111 8.04 -5.59 12.60
N LEU A 112 7.74 -4.33 12.29
CA LEU A 112 8.46 -3.20 12.85
C LEU A 112 8.29 -3.10 14.37
N SER A 113 7.07 -3.22 14.90
CA SER A 113 6.85 -3.10 16.34
C SER A 113 7.65 -4.15 17.12
N ARG A 114 7.74 -5.39 16.61
CA ARG A 114 8.59 -6.42 17.22
C ARG A 114 10.07 -6.07 17.23
N GLN A 115 10.58 -5.50 16.14
CA GLN A 115 11.98 -5.07 16.06
C GLN A 115 12.27 -3.90 17.01
N LEU A 116 11.31 -2.98 17.19
CA LEU A 116 11.43 -1.87 18.13
C LEU A 116 11.33 -2.35 19.59
N ALA A 117 10.40 -3.24 19.90
CA ALA A 117 10.24 -3.84 21.23
C ALA A 117 11.52 -4.59 21.67
N ALA A 118 12.18 -5.30 20.75
CA ALA A 118 13.47 -5.95 21.02
C ALA A 118 14.60 -4.96 21.39
N ARG A 119 14.46 -3.68 21.01
CA ARG A 119 15.37 -2.59 21.40
C ARG A 119 14.88 -1.79 22.61
N GLY A 120 13.73 -2.13 23.19
CA GLY A 120 13.09 -1.33 24.23
C GLY A 120 12.60 0.04 23.74
N VAL A 121 12.31 0.17 22.44
CA VAL A 121 11.82 1.39 21.81
C VAL A 121 10.32 1.23 21.53
N SER A 122 9.53 2.23 21.86
CA SER A 122 8.12 2.30 21.48
C SER A 122 7.89 3.48 20.54
N SER A 123 7.17 3.26 19.44
CA SER A 123 6.87 4.29 18.47
C SER A 123 5.45 4.10 17.91
N PRO A 124 4.68 5.17 17.69
CA PRO A 124 3.40 5.05 17.01
C PRO A 124 3.62 4.72 15.53
N ILE A 125 3.08 3.59 15.10
CA ILE A 125 3.13 3.11 13.71
C ILE A 125 1.76 3.36 13.07
N ILE A 126 1.69 4.35 12.19
CA ILE A 126 0.46 4.80 11.54
C ILE A 126 0.36 4.11 10.18
N ASN A 127 -0.66 3.29 9.99
CA ASN A 127 -0.81 2.41 8.84
C ASN A 127 -1.91 2.90 7.92
N TRP A 128 -1.58 3.16 6.67
CA TRP A 128 -2.56 3.58 5.68
C TRP A 128 -2.97 2.40 4.80
N GLY A 129 -4.26 2.29 4.46
CA GLY A 129 -4.76 1.25 3.54
C GLY A 129 -4.34 1.45 2.08
N THR A 130 -3.81 2.62 1.73
CA THR A 130 -3.37 2.96 0.37
C THR A 130 -2.35 4.10 0.39
N THR A 131 -1.82 4.46 -0.77
CA THR A 131 -0.89 5.59 -0.96
C THR A 131 -1.64 6.92 -1.06
N LEU A 132 -0.96 8.03 -0.72
CA LEU A 132 -1.52 9.39 -0.85
C LEU A 132 -1.84 9.76 -2.30
N THR A 133 -0.94 9.40 -3.22
CA THR A 133 -0.99 9.82 -4.62
C THR A 133 -0.97 8.63 -5.55
N THR A 134 -1.69 8.73 -6.67
CA THR A 134 -1.45 7.88 -7.83
C THR A 134 -0.63 8.66 -8.85
N GLY A 135 0.23 7.98 -9.61
CA GLY A 135 1.09 8.64 -10.56
C GLY A 135 2.24 7.76 -11.02
N ARG A 136 3.10 8.34 -11.84
CA ARG A 136 4.27 7.66 -12.41
C ARG A 136 5.47 8.58 -12.38
N LYS A 137 6.60 8.05 -11.89
CA LYS A 137 7.90 8.67 -12.09
C LYS A 137 8.26 8.59 -13.57
N THR A 138 8.41 9.75 -14.23
CA THR A 138 8.65 9.87 -15.69
C THR A 138 10.14 9.99 -16.00
N SER A 139 10.94 10.47 -15.05
CA SER A 139 12.41 10.52 -15.13
C SER A 139 13.03 10.39 -13.74
N PRO A 140 14.36 10.27 -13.58
CA PRO A 140 15.00 10.27 -12.27
C PRO A 140 14.63 11.46 -11.36
N THR A 141 14.19 12.58 -11.94
CA THR A 141 13.90 13.85 -11.26
C THR A 141 12.48 14.37 -11.52
N GLU A 142 11.60 13.58 -12.13
CA GLU A 142 10.23 14.00 -12.48
C GLU A 142 9.18 12.96 -12.07
N VAL A 143 8.06 13.45 -11.55
CA VAL A 143 6.88 12.64 -11.22
C VAL A 143 5.60 13.29 -11.76
N ALA A 144 4.85 12.54 -12.57
CA ALA A 144 3.50 12.91 -12.96
C ALA A 144 2.52 12.41 -11.91
N VAL A 145 1.88 13.33 -11.18
CA VAL A 145 0.91 13.01 -10.12
C VAL A 145 -0.49 13.01 -10.72
N ASN A 146 -1.02 11.84 -11.04
CA ASN A 146 -2.34 11.71 -11.66
C ASN A 146 -3.46 12.18 -10.73
N SER A 147 -3.36 11.84 -9.44
CA SER A 147 -4.34 12.24 -8.44
C SER A 147 -3.78 12.24 -7.02
N VAL A 148 -4.40 13.07 -6.16
CA VAL A 148 -4.25 13.04 -4.71
C VAL A 148 -5.54 12.48 -4.12
N ARG A 149 -5.46 11.40 -3.33
CA ARG A 149 -6.65 10.76 -2.77
C ARG A 149 -7.33 11.67 -1.75
N SER A 150 -8.64 11.81 -1.82
CA SER A 150 -9.43 12.64 -0.90
C SER A 150 -9.78 11.92 0.41
N LYS A 151 -9.81 10.59 0.42
CA LYS A 151 -10.04 9.76 1.61
C LYS A 151 -9.07 8.57 1.66
N ILE A 152 -8.41 8.39 2.79
CA ILE A 152 -7.44 7.33 3.08
C ILE A 152 -7.77 6.75 4.45
N ASP A 153 -8.01 5.45 4.51
CA ASP A 153 -8.25 4.77 5.77
C ASP A 153 -6.93 4.61 6.52
N LEU A 154 -6.90 4.92 7.82
CA LEU A 154 -5.73 4.75 8.69
C LEU A 154 -6.05 4.06 10.01
N ALA A 155 -5.05 3.41 10.60
CA ALA A 155 -5.07 2.96 11.99
C ALA A 155 -3.67 3.04 12.58
N THR A 156 -3.56 3.35 13.87
CA THR A 156 -2.27 3.41 14.58
C THR A 156 -2.07 2.15 15.42
N VAL A 157 -0.83 1.67 15.50
CA VAL A 157 -0.39 0.62 16.42
C VAL A 157 0.74 1.19 17.29
N PRO A 158 0.63 1.17 18.62
CA PRO A 158 -0.53 0.75 19.41
C PRO A 158 -1.76 1.65 19.20
N GLN A 159 -2.96 1.09 19.39
CA GLN A 159 -4.25 1.76 19.17
C GLN A 159 -4.44 2.98 20.09
N GLY A 160 -3.79 3.00 21.26
CA GLY A 160 -3.80 4.17 22.15
C GLY A 160 -3.26 5.45 21.50
N GLY A 161 -2.45 5.37 20.43
CA GLY A 161 -1.92 6.52 19.70
C GLY A 161 -2.75 6.94 18.47
N SER A 162 -3.98 6.45 18.32
CA SER A 162 -4.78 6.74 17.12
C SER A 162 -5.14 8.22 16.97
N THR A 163 -5.47 8.91 18.08
CA THR A 163 -5.83 10.34 18.03
C THR A 163 -4.66 11.20 17.55
N GLU A 164 -3.47 10.97 18.11
CA GLU A 164 -2.24 11.65 17.73
C GLU A 164 -1.82 11.27 16.31
N GLY A 165 -1.98 10.00 15.91
CA GLY A 165 -1.70 9.53 14.56
C GLY A 165 -2.58 10.20 13.50
N LEU A 166 -3.88 10.33 13.77
CA LEU A 166 -4.82 11.06 12.92
C LEU A 166 -4.48 12.55 12.85
N ALA A 167 -4.20 13.18 13.98
CA ALA A 167 -3.82 14.58 14.05
C ALA A 167 -2.53 14.84 13.26
N LEU A 168 -1.53 13.97 13.39
CA LEU A 168 -0.27 14.07 12.64
C LEU A 168 -0.49 13.95 11.14
N CYS A 169 -1.27 12.96 10.69
CA CYS A 169 -1.58 12.80 9.27
C CYS A 169 -2.37 14.00 8.74
N THR A 170 -3.32 14.52 9.51
CA THR A 170 -4.09 15.72 9.14
C THR A 170 -3.20 16.96 9.04
N ALA A 171 -2.26 17.13 9.97
CA ALA A 171 -1.31 18.24 9.94
C ALA A 171 -0.36 18.17 8.73
N LEU A 172 0.01 16.97 8.29
CA LEU A 172 0.92 16.75 7.15
C LEU A 172 0.23 16.80 5.79
N PHE A 173 -0.99 16.25 5.70
CA PHE A 173 -1.64 15.97 4.42
C PHE A 173 -3.09 16.49 4.30
N GLY A 174 -3.57 17.24 5.28
CA GLY A 174 -4.92 17.81 5.34
C GLY A 174 -6.00 16.80 5.75
N ASP A 175 -7.25 17.27 5.81
CA ASP A 175 -8.43 16.45 6.18
C ASP A 175 -8.79 15.43 5.09
N ARG A 176 -8.09 14.30 5.13
CA ARG A 176 -8.23 13.21 4.15
C ARG A 176 -8.24 11.83 4.80
N PHE A 177 -8.16 11.74 6.10
CA PHE A 177 -8.00 10.46 6.78
C PHE A 177 -9.29 10.01 7.46
N VAL A 178 -9.53 8.71 7.40
CA VAL A 178 -10.64 8.06 8.10
C VAL A 178 -10.03 7.04 9.04
N GLU A 179 -10.15 7.28 10.34
CA GLU A 179 -9.69 6.33 11.34
C GLU A 179 -10.53 5.04 11.27
N ARG A 180 -9.83 3.90 11.35
CA ARG A 180 -10.41 2.56 11.41
C ARG A 180 -10.02 1.89 12.71
N GLU A 181 -10.85 0.93 13.12
CA GLU A 181 -10.62 0.17 14.35
C GLU A 181 -9.52 -0.90 14.15
N GLY A 182 -8.27 -0.48 14.34
CA GLY A 182 -7.11 -1.36 14.39
C GLY A 182 -6.55 -1.80 13.03
N LEU A 183 -5.39 -2.47 13.08
CA LEU A 183 -4.62 -2.82 11.90
C LEU A 183 -5.33 -3.83 10.97
N LEU A 184 -6.14 -4.74 11.54
CA LEU A 184 -6.90 -5.72 10.75
C LEU A 184 -7.88 -5.05 9.79
N ALA A 185 -8.55 -3.97 10.22
CA ALA A 185 -9.42 -3.19 9.36
C ALA A 185 -8.65 -2.55 8.20
N ILE A 186 -7.39 -2.15 8.41
CA ILE A 186 -6.53 -1.62 7.34
C ILE A 186 -6.07 -2.71 6.37
N ALA A 187 -5.62 -3.84 6.89
CA ALA A 187 -5.19 -4.97 6.07
C ALA A 187 -6.34 -5.48 5.17
N LEU A 188 -7.55 -5.60 5.72
CA LEU A 188 -8.72 -6.10 5.01
C LEU A 188 -9.44 -5.02 4.19
N SER A 189 -9.15 -3.73 4.36
CA SER A 189 -9.73 -2.66 3.53
C SER A 189 -9.08 -2.50 2.16
N ASN A 190 -7.90 -3.10 1.94
CA ASN A 190 -7.19 -2.97 0.68
C ASN A 190 -7.80 -3.89 -0.40
N LEU A 191 -8.52 -3.28 -1.35
CA LEU A 191 -9.15 -3.98 -2.47
C LEU A 191 -8.21 -4.20 -3.67
N ASN A 192 -7.03 -3.58 -3.69
CA ASN A 192 -6.13 -3.68 -4.84
C ASN A 192 -5.74 -5.13 -5.14
N PRO A 193 -5.33 -5.97 -4.17
CA PRO A 193 -4.84 -7.30 -4.50
C PRO A 193 -5.86 -8.17 -5.22
N GLN A 194 -7.08 -8.27 -4.72
CA GLN A 194 -8.14 -9.06 -5.35
C GLN A 194 -8.58 -8.49 -6.71
N ASN A 195 -8.60 -7.16 -6.85
CA ASN A 195 -8.99 -6.52 -8.10
C ASN A 195 -7.92 -6.74 -9.17
N HIS A 196 -6.66 -6.55 -8.80
CA HIS A 196 -5.51 -6.78 -9.67
C HIS A 196 -5.36 -8.27 -10.02
N LEU A 197 -5.67 -9.18 -9.10
CA LEU A 197 -5.75 -10.62 -9.39
C LEU A 197 -6.69 -10.89 -10.57
N ALA A 198 -7.96 -10.48 -10.47
CA ALA A 198 -8.93 -10.73 -11.52
C ALA A 198 -8.51 -10.05 -12.83
N ILE A 199 -8.08 -8.79 -12.77
CA ILE A 199 -7.68 -8.01 -13.95
C ILE A 199 -6.49 -8.67 -14.65
N ALA A 200 -5.44 -9.03 -13.91
CA ALA A 200 -4.23 -9.61 -14.48
C ALA A 200 -4.48 -11.03 -15.01
N LEU A 201 -5.15 -11.88 -14.24
CA LEU A 201 -5.37 -13.28 -14.62
C LEU A 201 -6.18 -13.40 -15.93
N PHE A 202 -7.26 -12.63 -16.07
CA PHE A 202 -8.12 -12.67 -17.26
C PHE A 202 -7.59 -11.84 -18.45
N ASN A 203 -6.47 -11.13 -18.28
CA ASN A 203 -5.82 -10.36 -19.35
C ASN A 203 -4.33 -10.69 -19.50
N LEU A 204 -3.87 -11.82 -18.97
CA LEU A 204 -2.45 -12.14 -18.86
C LEU A 204 -1.74 -12.15 -20.21
N THR A 205 -2.38 -12.71 -21.25
CA THR A 205 -1.82 -12.74 -22.60
C THR A 205 -1.68 -11.34 -23.22
N ARG A 206 -2.56 -10.38 -22.86
CA ARG A 206 -2.44 -8.99 -23.30
C ARG A 206 -1.24 -8.31 -22.64
N MET A 207 -1.05 -8.57 -21.35
CA MET A 207 0.12 -8.11 -20.59
C MET A 207 1.41 -8.67 -21.20
N GLU A 208 1.45 -9.98 -21.46
CA GLU A 208 2.61 -10.68 -22.02
C GLU A 208 2.96 -10.21 -23.44
N ARG A 209 1.93 -9.96 -24.27
CA ARG A 209 2.11 -9.46 -25.64
C ARG A 209 2.41 -7.96 -25.72
N GLY A 210 2.46 -7.27 -24.57
CA GLY A 210 2.70 -5.82 -24.52
C GLY A 210 1.61 -5.00 -25.19
N GLU A 211 0.37 -5.49 -25.21
CA GLU A 211 -0.74 -4.79 -25.85
C GLU A 211 -1.06 -3.49 -25.10
N ARG A 212 -1.56 -2.49 -25.84
CA ARG A 212 -2.21 -1.33 -25.23
C ARG A 212 -3.71 -1.62 -25.13
N TRP A 213 -4.20 -1.88 -23.92
CA TRP A 213 -5.59 -2.30 -23.68
C TRP A 213 -6.23 -1.52 -22.53
N GLY A 214 -7.53 -1.22 -22.65
CA GLY A 214 -8.29 -0.51 -21.62
C GLY A 214 -8.55 -1.40 -20.40
N GLN A 215 -8.21 -0.94 -19.20
CA GLN A 215 -8.40 -1.76 -18.00
C GLN A 215 -9.88 -1.91 -17.67
N ALA A 216 -10.60 -0.80 -17.48
CA ALA A 216 -12.03 -0.85 -17.18
C ALA A 216 -12.85 -1.45 -18.34
N GLU A 217 -12.41 -1.24 -19.58
CA GLU A 217 -12.99 -1.87 -20.78
C GLU A 217 -13.01 -3.39 -20.70
N ASN A 218 -11.95 -3.98 -20.13
CA ASN A 218 -11.77 -5.43 -20.04
C ASN A 218 -12.27 -6.03 -18.72
N VAL A 219 -12.89 -5.24 -17.84
CA VAL A 219 -13.69 -5.74 -16.71
C VAL A 219 -15.10 -6.08 -17.22
N THR A 220 -15.18 -7.16 -18.01
CA THR A 220 -16.43 -7.67 -18.58
C THR A 220 -17.36 -8.27 -17.51
N PRO A 221 -18.64 -8.57 -17.81
CA PRO A 221 -19.56 -9.19 -16.84
C PRO A 221 -19.03 -10.44 -16.13
N ALA A 222 -18.25 -11.28 -16.82
CA ALA A 222 -17.64 -12.46 -16.19
C ALA A 222 -16.52 -12.09 -15.21
N VAL A 223 -15.66 -11.14 -15.59
CA VAL A 223 -14.57 -10.65 -14.73
C VAL A 223 -15.13 -9.91 -13.51
N GLY A 224 -16.17 -9.09 -13.71
CA GLY A 224 -16.90 -8.41 -12.64
C GLY A 224 -17.43 -9.37 -11.59
N ARG A 225 -18.10 -10.46 -12.00
CA ARG A 225 -18.58 -11.50 -11.06
C ARG A 225 -17.45 -12.16 -10.26
N VAL A 226 -16.27 -12.37 -10.86
CA VAL A 226 -15.11 -12.90 -10.12
C VAL A 226 -14.61 -11.89 -9.09
N MET A 227 -14.53 -10.60 -9.44
CA MET A 227 -14.15 -9.54 -8.50
C MET A 227 -15.14 -9.44 -7.33
N GLU A 228 -16.43 -9.57 -7.59
CA GLU A 228 -17.49 -9.58 -6.56
C GLU A 228 -17.40 -10.83 -5.66
N ALA A 229 -17.11 -12.00 -6.24
CA ALA A 229 -16.94 -13.23 -5.48
C ALA A 229 -15.67 -13.23 -4.61
N LEU A 230 -14.56 -12.70 -5.11
CA LEU A 230 -13.36 -12.44 -4.32
C LEU A 230 -13.69 -11.49 -3.16
N ASP A 231 -14.44 -10.42 -3.43
CA ASP A 231 -14.85 -9.50 -2.38
C ASP A 231 -15.68 -10.16 -1.27
N ALA A 232 -16.57 -11.09 -1.64
CA ALA A 232 -17.38 -11.84 -0.69
C ALA A 232 -16.51 -12.67 0.27
N GLU A 233 -15.43 -13.30 -0.20
CA GLU A 233 -14.49 -14.02 0.66
C GLU A 233 -13.82 -13.06 1.67
N ARG A 234 -13.32 -11.92 1.17
CA ARG A 234 -12.68 -10.90 2.01
C ARG A 234 -13.65 -10.34 3.07
N LEU A 235 -14.90 -10.08 2.70
CA LEU A 235 -15.94 -9.60 3.61
C LEU A 235 -16.28 -10.64 4.69
N ALA A 236 -16.40 -11.92 4.33
CA ALA A 236 -16.65 -12.99 5.30
C ALA A 236 -15.50 -13.12 6.31
N ILE A 237 -14.25 -12.91 5.88
CA ILE A 237 -13.08 -12.88 6.76
C ILE A 237 -13.13 -11.67 7.70
N ALA A 238 -13.42 -10.49 7.16
CA ALA A 238 -13.56 -9.26 7.96
C ALA A 238 -14.65 -9.37 9.03
N GLU A 239 -15.83 -9.88 8.65
CA GLU A 239 -16.93 -10.15 9.59
C GLU A 239 -16.50 -11.12 10.69
N ALA A 240 -15.79 -12.20 10.35
CA ALA A 240 -15.34 -13.18 11.33
C ALA A 240 -14.31 -12.62 12.32
N PHE A 241 -13.53 -11.59 11.94
CA PHE A 241 -12.67 -10.83 12.84
C PHE A 241 -13.39 -9.71 13.62
N GLY A 242 -14.67 -9.47 13.31
CA GLY A 242 -15.47 -8.41 13.94
C GLY A 242 -15.15 -7.01 13.42
N VAL A 243 -14.56 -6.88 12.21
CA VAL A 243 -14.25 -5.58 11.60
C VAL A 243 -15.14 -5.31 10.40
N SER A 244 -15.61 -4.07 10.26
CA SER A 244 -16.38 -3.63 9.10
C SER A 244 -15.47 -2.90 8.12
N VAL A 245 -15.55 -3.29 6.84
CA VAL A 245 -14.75 -2.74 5.74
C VAL A 245 -15.67 -2.47 4.56
N ARG A 246 -15.30 -1.51 3.70
CA ARG A 246 -16.10 -1.19 2.52
C ARG A 246 -16.20 -2.39 1.58
N THR A 247 -17.34 -2.55 0.93
CA THR A 247 -17.48 -3.49 -0.20
C THR A 247 -16.78 -2.94 -1.44
N ILE A 248 -16.51 -3.81 -2.41
CA ILE A 248 -15.99 -3.41 -3.72
C ILE A 248 -16.95 -2.44 -4.44
N HIS A 249 -18.27 -2.60 -4.24
CA HIS A 249 -19.29 -1.74 -4.85
C HIS A 249 -19.23 -0.33 -4.28
N GLU A 250 -19.18 -0.21 -2.95
CA GLU A 250 -19.00 1.07 -2.26
C GLU A 250 -17.68 1.73 -2.66
N HIS A 251 -16.60 0.95 -2.75
CA HIS A 251 -15.31 1.48 -3.15
C HIS A 251 -15.35 2.11 -4.54
N TYR A 252 -15.93 1.43 -5.54
CA TYR A 252 -16.05 1.97 -6.89
C TYR A 252 -16.98 3.19 -6.92
N ALA A 253 -18.15 3.10 -6.28
CA ALA A 253 -19.11 4.21 -6.22
C ALA A 253 -18.49 5.48 -5.62
N TYR A 254 -17.78 5.36 -4.49
CA TYR A 254 -17.15 6.51 -3.82
C TYR A 254 -15.91 7.03 -4.53
N SER A 255 -15.04 6.13 -5.01
CA SER A 255 -13.77 6.54 -5.63
C SER A 255 -13.98 7.22 -6.97
N TYR A 256 -15.00 6.79 -7.73
CA TYR A 256 -15.24 7.24 -9.09
C TYR A 256 -16.53 8.05 -9.27
N GLN A 257 -17.26 8.30 -8.18
CA GLN A 257 -18.53 9.04 -8.16
C GLN A 257 -19.53 8.45 -9.16
N LEU A 258 -19.76 7.14 -9.01
CA LEU A 258 -20.67 6.34 -9.82
C LEU A 258 -21.88 5.90 -8.96
N PRO A 259 -23.07 5.76 -9.56
CA PRO A 259 -24.15 5.03 -8.93
C PRO A 259 -23.69 3.60 -8.60
N VAL A 260 -24.17 3.06 -7.48
CA VAL A 260 -23.93 1.66 -7.14
C VAL A 260 -24.63 0.77 -8.17
N ALA A 261 -23.84 -0.08 -8.82
CA ALA A 261 -24.27 -1.05 -9.83
C ALA A 261 -23.35 -2.29 -9.75
N SER A 262 -23.47 -3.25 -10.67
CA SER A 262 -22.49 -4.33 -10.75
C SER A 262 -21.10 -3.78 -11.10
N ILE A 263 -20.05 -4.51 -10.74
CA ILE A 263 -18.67 -4.09 -11.01
C ILE A 263 -18.42 -3.95 -12.52
N ALA A 264 -19.02 -4.78 -13.35
CA ALA A 264 -18.92 -4.66 -14.79
C ALA A 264 -19.58 -3.38 -15.32
N GLU A 265 -20.78 -3.03 -14.84
CA GLU A 265 -21.47 -1.80 -15.25
C GLU A 265 -20.70 -0.55 -14.81
N MET A 266 -20.18 -0.53 -13.58
CA MET A 266 -19.38 0.59 -13.09
C MET A 266 -18.08 0.76 -13.90
N ASN A 267 -17.42 -0.32 -14.31
CA ASN A 267 -16.23 -0.25 -15.16
C ASN A 267 -16.56 0.13 -16.61
N ALA A 268 -17.69 -0.35 -17.17
CA ALA A 268 -18.16 0.08 -18.47
C ALA A 268 -18.44 1.59 -18.50
N GLU A 269 -19.06 2.13 -17.45
CA GLU A 269 -19.31 3.57 -17.32
C GLU A 269 -18.00 4.37 -17.18
N LEU A 270 -17.02 3.87 -16.42
CA LEU A 270 -15.67 4.47 -16.37
C LEU A 270 -15.02 4.54 -17.74
N HIS A 271 -15.11 3.46 -18.51
CA HIS A 271 -14.58 3.41 -19.87
C HIS A 271 -15.29 4.42 -20.78
N ASN A 272 -16.63 4.46 -20.77
CA ASN A 272 -17.43 5.39 -21.55
C ASN A 272 -17.13 6.86 -21.23
N ARG A 273 -16.79 7.16 -19.97
CA ARG A 273 -16.33 8.50 -19.54
C ARG A 273 -14.88 8.82 -19.91
N GLY A 274 -14.16 7.92 -20.59
CA GLY A 274 -12.74 8.07 -20.90
C GLY A 274 -11.81 7.98 -19.67
N ARG A 275 -12.32 7.46 -18.54
CA ARG A 275 -11.61 7.33 -17.26
C ARG A 275 -11.23 5.89 -16.93
N GLY A 276 -11.33 4.98 -17.89
CA GLY A 276 -11.10 3.55 -17.69
C GLY A 276 -9.64 3.12 -17.52
N GLY A 277 -8.68 4.01 -17.82
CA GLY A 277 -7.25 3.72 -17.70
C GLY A 277 -6.74 2.63 -18.64
N PHE A 278 -5.42 2.42 -18.65
CA PHE A 278 -4.77 1.31 -19.36
C PHE A 278 -4.26 0.28 -18.36
N GLY A 279 -4.43 -0.99 -18.71
CA GLY A 279 -3.85 -2.09 -17.95
C GLY A 279 -2.33 -2.20 -18.20
N PRO A 280 -1.63 -3.05 -17.43
CA PRO A 280 -0.21 -3.30 -17.65
C PRO A 280 0.06 -3.93 -19.03
N ALA A 281 1.16 -3.50 -19.66
CA ALA A 281 1.67 -4.03 -20.93
C ALA A 281 2.95 -4.87 -20.72
N THR A 282 3.08 -5.48 -19.54
CA THR A 282 4.18 -6.38 -19.17
C THR A 282 3.75 -7.30 -18.04
N LEU A 283 4.33 -8.50 -17.99
CA LEU A 283 4.22 -9.41 -16.83
C LEU A 283 4.97 -8.88 -15.60
N ASP A 284 5.95 -7.98 -15.78
CA ASP A 284 6.69 -7.34 -14.68
C ASP A 284 5.86 -6.21 -14.04
N SER A 285 4.62 -6.52 -13.66
CA SER A 285 3.67 -5.61 -13.06
C SER A 285 3.52 -5.88 -11.57
N ARG A 286 3.40 -4.80 -10.79
CA ARG A 286 3.12 -4.88 -9.35
C ARG A 286 1.74 -5.50 -9.06
N TYR A 287 0.83 -5.52 -10.04
CA TYR A 287 -0.44 -6.24 -9.96
C TYR A 287 -0.25 -7.73 -9.63
N VAL A 288 0.88 -8.30 -10.03
CA VAL A 288 1.23 -9.68 -9.70
C VAL A 288 2.40 -9.70 -8.71
N LEU A 289 3.52 -9.07 -9.06
CA LEU A 289 4.78 -9.16 -8.30
C LEU A 289 4.73 -8.56 -6.89
N GLU A 290 3.77 -7.69 -6.60
CA GLU A 290 3.58 -7.09 -5.27
C GLU A 290 2.32 -7.64 -4.62
N ASP A 291 1.18 -7.54 -5.32
CA ASP A 291 -0.13 -7.85 -4.73
C ASP A 291 -0.35 -9.33 -4.43
N VAL A 292 0.23 -10.26 -5.20
CA VAL A 292 0.10 -11.70 -4.91
C VAL A 292 0.83 -12.07 -3.61
N PRO A 293 2.16 -11.90 -3.51
CA PRO A 293 2.90 -12.24 -2.29
C PRO A 293 2.49 -11.40 -1.09
N PHE A 294 2.27 -10.09 -1.25
CA PHE A 294 2.14 -9.18 -0.11
C PHE A 294 0.71 -8.72 0.20
N GLY A 295 -0.26 -9.08 -0.64
CA GLY A 295 -1.67 -8.71 -0.52
C GLY A 295 -2.61 -9.93 -0.46
N LEU A 296 -2.56 -10.83 -1.45
CA LEU A 296 -3.41 -12.02 -1.50
C LEU A 296 -3.04 -13.05 -0.43
N LEU A 297 -1.76 -13.38 -0.30
CA LEU A 297 -1.29 -14.35 0.70
C LEU A 297 -1.72 -13.98 2.13
N PRO A 298 -1.55 -12.72 2.61
CA PRO A 298 -2.12 -12.30 3.89
C PRO A 298 -3.63 -12.59 4.03
N THR A 299 -4.43 -12.32 3.00
CA THR A 299 -5.88 -12.60 3.03
C THR A 299 -6.17 -14.10 3.12
N VAL A 300 -5.41 -14.93 2.39
CA VAL A 300 -5.50 -16.40 2.47
C VAL A 300 -5.23 -16.89 3.89
N LEU A 301 -4.12 -16.44 4.49
CA LEU A 301 -3.75 -16.82 5.86
C LEU A 301 -4.79 -16.32 6.87
N LEU A 302 -5.26 -15.08 6.73
CA LEU A 302 -6.34 -14.54 7.58
C LEU A 302 -7.62 -15.38 7.50
N GLY A 303 -7.96 -15.91 6.33
CA GLY A 303 -9.10 -16.81 6.18
C GLY A 303 -8.94 -18.13 6.94
N GLN A 304 -7.72 -18.66 7.02
CA GLN A 304 -7.41 -19.87 7.78
C GLN A 304 -7.59 -19.64 9.29
N PHE A 305 -7.15 -18.50 9.82
CA PHE A 305 -7.30 -18.12 11.23
C PHE A 305 -8.73 -18.16 11.75
N VAL A 306 -9.70 -17.86 10.88
CA VAL A 306 -11.11 -17.69 11.26
C VAL A 306 -12.03 -18.77 10.67
N GLY A 307 -11.46 -19.79 10.02
CA GLY A 307 -12.24 -20.84 9.37
C GLY A 307 -13.13 -20.34 8.22
N ARG A 308 -12.72 -19.26 7.54
CA ARG A 308 -13.38 -18.69 6.35
C ARG A 308 -12.36 -18.68 5.19
N PRO A 309 -12.12 -19.82 4.53
CA PRO A 309 -11.06 -19.93 3.53
C PRO A 309 -11.29 -19.01 2.33
N ALA A 310 -10.24 -18.27 1.93
CA ALA A 310 -10.23 -17.44 0.72
C ALA A 310 -9.87 -18.30 -0.51
N THR A 311 -10.80 -19.17 -0.91
CA THR A 311 -10.59 -20.22 -1.91
C THR A 311 -10.24 -19.65 -3.28
N LEU A 312 -10.92 -18.59 -3.73
CA LEU A 312 -10.66 -17.94 -5.01
C LEU A 312 -9.34 -17.16 -4.99
N HIS A 313 -8.97 -16.56 -3.85
CA HIS A 313 -7.67 -15.91 -3.69
C HIS A 313 -6.53 -16.93 -3.82
N GLU A 314 -6.63 -18.05 -3.12
CA GLU A 314 -5.64 -19.13 -3.15
C GLU A 314 -5.53 -19.78 -4.54
N ALA A 315 -6.67 -20.05 -5.18
CA ALA A 315 -6.69 -20.58 -6.55
C ALA A 315 -6.04 -19.60 -7.55
N GLY A 316 -6.36 -18.31 -7.45
CA GLY A 316 -5.78 -17.27 -8.28
C GLY A 316 -4.27 -17.14 -8.10
N MET A 317 -3.80 -17.15 -6.86
CA MET A 317 -2.37 -17.16 -6.52
C MET A 317 -1.67 -18.40 -7.10
N THR A 318 -2.30 -19.57 -6.99
CA THR A 318 -1.76 -20.83 -7.55
C THR A 318 -1.64 -20.77 -9.06
N MET A 319 -2.67 -20.25 -9.76
CA MET A 319 -2.65 -20.07 -11.21
C MET A 319 -1.57 -19.09 -11.66
N LEU A 320 -1.44 -17.94 -10.99
CA LEU A 320 -0.40 -16.96 -11.31
C LEU A 320 1.00 -17.52 -11.02
N SER A 321 1.19 -18.27 -9.94
CA SER A 321 2.47 -18.92 -9.64
C SER A 321 2.89 -19.89 -10.75
N ALA A 322 1.95 -20.71 -11.23
CA ALA A 322 2.18 -21.60 -12.36
C ALA A 322 2.47 -20.84 -13.66
N ALA A 323 1.71 -19.78 -13.95
CA ALA A 323 1.90 -18.97 -15.15
C ALA A 323 3.25 -18.23 -15.18
N TYR A 324 3.75 -17.80 -14.02
CA TYR A 324 5.04 -17.11 -13.90
C TYR A 324 6.22 -18.07 -13.67
N GLY A 325 5.97 -19.37 -13.45
CA GLY A 325 7.01 -20.33 -13.06
C GLY A 325 7.72 -19.93 -11.76
N ARG A 326 6.99 -19.30 -10.83
CA ARG A 326 7.53 -18.65 -9.63
C ARG A 326 6.65 -18.94 -8.42
N ASP A 327 7.27 -19.29 -7.31
CA ASP A 327 6.56 -19.43 -6.03
C ASP A 327 6.34 -18.05 -5.39
N PHE A 328 5.14 -17.50 -5.58
CA PHE A 328 4.79 -16.22 -4.97
C PHE A 328 4.54 -16.31 -3.47
N ALA A 329 4.24 -17.49 -2.90
CA ALA A 329 4.13 -17.60 -1.45
C ALA A 329 5.51 -17.42 -0.80
N GLY A 330 6.53 -18.07 -1.38
CA GLY A 330 7.93 -17.96 -0.96
C GLY A 330 8.57 -16.58 -1.13
N ASP A 331 7.99 -15.69 -1.93
CA ASP A 331 8.48 -14.31 -2.09
C ASP A 331 8.16 -13.40 -0.89
N ASN A 332 7.21 -13.79 -0.03
CA ASN A 332 6.87 -13.00 1.15
C ASN A 332 7.89 -13.23 2.27
N ASP A 333 8.72 -12.23 2.54
CA ASP A 333 9.76 -12.30 3.57
C ASP A 333 9.30 -11.75 4.94
N LEU A 334 8.12 -11.13 5.02
CA LEU A 334 7.57 -10.51 6.24
C LEU A 334 6.82 -11.51 7.11
N LEU A 335 5.87 -12.26 6.53
CA LEU A 335 4.99 -13.16 7.28
C LEU A 335 5.76 -14.33 7.91
N PRO A 336 6.69 -15.01 7.21
CA PRO A 336 7.51 -16.04 7.84
C PRO A 336 8.40 -15.47 8.94
N ALA A 337 8.98 -14.28 8.71
CA ALA A 337 9.79 -13.63 9.74
C ALA A 337 8.95 -13.31 10.98
N LEU A 338 7.67 -12.95 10.81
CA LEU A 338 6.72 -12.72 11.91
C LEU A 338 6.34 -13.99 12.68
N GLY A 339 6.62 -15.18 12.16
CA GLY A 339 6.02 -16.41 12.66
C GLY A 339 4.49 -16.39 12.52
N PHE A 340 4.00 -15.77 11.44
CA PHE A 340 2.59 -15.41 11.30
C PHE A 340 1.67 -16.64 11.39
N GLU A 341 2.01 -17.74 10.73
CA GLU A 341 1.23 -18.98 10.74
C GLU A 341 1.20 -19.69 12.10
N GLN A 342 2.14 -19.37 13.00
CA GLN A 342 2.22 -19.98 14.34
C GLN A 342 1.41 -19.22 15.39
N MET A 343 0.91 -18.03 15.06
CA MET A 343 0.08 -17.25 15.99
C MET A 343 -1.27 -17.93 16.17
N THR A 344 -1.93 -17.66 17.30
CA THR A 344 -3.38 -17.86 17.41
C THR A 344 -4.14 -16.66 16.87
N ARG A 345 -5.44 -16.84 16.62
CA ARG A 345 -6.34 -15.73 16.27
C ARG A 345 -6.30 -14.64 17.33
N GLU A 346 -6.36 -15.01 18.60
CA GLU A 346 -6.39 -14.08 19.74
C GLU A 346 -5.08 -13.29 19.84
N GLU A 347 -3.95 -13.97 19.65
CA GLU A 347 -2.64 -13.32 19.59
C GLU A 347 -2.57 -12.32 18.44
N LEU A 348 -2.99 -12.70 17.23
CA LEU A 348 -3.02 -11.79 16.09
C LEU A 348 -3.90 -10.56 16.36
N GLN A 349 -5.11 -10.75 16.93
CA GLN A 349 -6.01 -9.65 17.26
C GLN A 349 -5.41 -8.71 18.31
N ALA A 350 -4.77 -9.26 19.35
CA ALA A 350 -4.07 -8.47 20.37
C ALA A 350 -2.90 -7.69 19.77
N ARG A 351 -2.03 -8.34 18.98
CA ARG A 351 -0.88 -7.69 18.33
C ARG A 351 -1.31 -6.64 17.31
N ALA A 352 -2.39 -6.87 16.57
CA ALA A 352 -2.95 -5.89 15.63
C ALA A 352 -3.50 -4.61 16.29
N ARG A 353 -3.78 -4.65 17.60
CA ARG A 353 -4.17 -3.48 18.40
C ARG A 353 -2.98 -2.87 19.12
N GLU A 354 -2.18 -3.68 19.81
CA GLU A 354 -1.16 -3.19 20.76
C GLU A 354 0.27 -3.19 20.20
N GLY A 355 0.54 -3.94 19.13
CA GLY A 355 1.90 -4.23 18.72
C GLY A 355 2.59 -5.26 19.61
N TYR A 356 3.92 -5.27 19.60
CA TYR A 356 4.75 -6.21 20.37
C TYR A 356 5.20 -5.64 21.70
#